data_AF-A0A8S2ZAC5-F1
#
_entry.id   AF-A0A8S2ZAC5-F1
#
_cell.length_a   1.000
_cell.length_b   1.000
_cell.length_c   1.000
_cell.angle_alpha   90.00
_cell.angle_beta   90.00
_cell.angle_gamma   90.00
#
_symmetry.space_group_name_H-M   'P 1'
#
loop_
_entity.id
_entity.type
_entity.pdbx_description
1 polymer ?
#
loop_
_entity_poly.entity_id
_entity_poly.type
_entity_poly.pdbx_seq_one_letter_code
_entity_poly.pdbx_strand_id
1 'polypeptide(L)' 'AIHGHTLVLDGLEKTERNVLPILNNLLENREMNLDNGQFLVSTQRFDELLKSYTKEQLDQLNFIRVHEDFRVIALTLPQL' A
#
# COMPACT_ATOMS: atom_id res chain seq x y z
N ALA A 1 -3.63 -4.90 3.44
CA ALA A 1 -3.25 -3.53 3.85
C ALA A 1 -3.92 -3.10 5.16
N ILE A 2 -5.25 -3.08 5.24
CA ILE A 2 -5.99 -2.43 6.34
C ILE A 2 -6.12 -3.24 7.64
N HIS A 3 -5.91 -4.55 7.60
CA HIS A 3 -6.05 -5.45 8.75
C HIS A 3 -4.70 -5.93 9.33
N GLY A 4 -3.58 -5.36 8.89
CA GLY A 4 -2.25 -5.78 9.35
C GLY A 4 -1.76 -7.13 8.81
N HIS A 5 -2.49 -7.73 7.86
CA HIS A 5 -2.07 -9.00 7.24
C HIS A 5 -0.81 -8.85 6.39
N THR A 6 -0.01 -9.91 6.30
CA THR A 6 1.15 -9.95 5.39
C THR A 6 0.74 -10.24 3.96
N LEU A 7 1.20 -9.43 3.00
CA LEU A 7 1.13 -9.73 1.57
C LEU A 7 2.40 -10.46 1.16
N VAL A 8 2.27 -11.67 0.60
CA VAL A 8 3.38 -12.41 0.01
C VAL A 8 3.26 -12.34 -1.50
N LEU A 9 4.29 -11.80 -2.15
CA LEU A 9 4.44 -11.76 -3.60
C LEU A 9 5.47 -12.82 -4.00
N ASP A 10 5.00 -13.91 -4.58
CA ASP A 10 5.86 -15.03 -4.99
C ASP A 10 6.02 -15.08 -6.51
N GLY A 11 7.21 -15.46 -6.98
CA GLY A 11 7.54 -15.55 -8.39
C GLY A 11 7.70 -14.20 -9.09
N LEU A 12 8.18 -13.16 -8.40
CA LEU A 12 8.34 -11.82 -8.99
C LEU A 12 9.24 -11.82 -10.24
N GLU A 13 10.17 -12.76 -10.37
CA GLU A 13 11.01 -12.91 -11.56
C GLU A 13 10.22 -13.21 -12.84
N LYS A 14 8.99 -13.73 -12.72
CA LYS A 14 8.11 -14.05 -13.84
C LYS A 14 7.09 -12.97 -14.14
N THR A 15 7.04 -11.91 -13.31
CA THR A 15 6.07 -10.83 -13.51
C THR A 15 6.42 -9.99 -14.73
N GLU A 16 5.40 -9.52 -15.44
CA GLU A 16 5.60 -8.60 -16.56
C GLU A 16 6.25 -7.29 -16.08
N ARG A 17 7.10 -6.71 -16.94
CA ARG A 17 7.87 -5.49 -16.60
C ARG A 17 7.02 -4.31 -16.16
N ASN A 18 5.76 -4.25 -16.57
CA ASN A 18 4.80 -3.21 -16.22
C ASN A 18 4.13 -3.41 -14.84
N VAL A 19 4.22 -4.59 -14.22
CA VAL A 19 3.57 -4.90 -12.94
C VAL A 19 4.33 -4.30 -11.76
N LEU A 20 5.66 -4.45 -11.72
CA LEU A 20 6.47 -3.95 -10.61
C LEU A 20 6.35 -2.43 -10.39
N PRO A 21 6.36 -1.57 -11.44
CA PRO A 21 6.14 -0.14 -11.27
C PRO A 21 4.80 0.23 -10.61
N ILE A 22 3.75 -0.57 -10.86
CA ILE A 22 2.41 -0.33 -10.27
C ILE A 22 2.44 -0.59 -8.77
N LEU A 23 3.14 -1.64 -8.34
CA LEU A 23 3.27 -1.99 -6.92
C LEU A 23 4.33 -1.16 -6.20
N ASN A 24 5.24 -0.50 -6.92
CA ASN A 24 6.40 0.16 -6.33
C ASN A 24 6.02 1.17 -5.23
N ASN A 25 5.00 1.99 -5.47
CA ASN A 25 4.56 2.98 -4.49
C ASN A 25 3.94 2.33 -3.22
N LEU A 26 3.26 1.18 -3.39
CA LEU A 26 2.77 0.40 -2.25
C LEU A 26 3.92 -0.20 -1.44
N LEU A 27 4.97 -0.69 -2.12
CA LEU A 27 6.14 -1.29 -1.49
C LEU A 27 7.01 -0.27 -0.75
N GLU A 28 7.25 0.88 -1.36
CA GLU A 28 8.11 1.94 -0.82
C GLU A 28 7.37 2.79 0.22
N ASN A 29 6.21 3.32 -0.16
CA ASN A 29 5.53 4.37 0.60
C ASN A 29 4.29 3.87 1.32
N ARG A 30 3.84 2.63 1.06
CA ARG A 30 2.54 2.12 1.53
C ARG A 30 1.38 2.98 1.02
N GLU A 31 1.52 3.51 -0.20
CA GLU A 31 0.52 4.37 -0.82
C GLU A 31 0.12 3.83 -2.19
N MET A 32 -1.19 3.80 -2.48
CA MET A 32 -1.68 3.22 -3.73
C MET A 32 -3.15 3.58 -4.00
N ASN A 33 -3.48 3.87 -5.25
CA ASN A 33 -4.87 3.93 -5.70
C ASN A 33 -5.42 2.51 -5.86
N LEU A 34 -6.62 2.28 -5.35
CA LEU A 34 -7.38 1.05 -5.55
C LEU A 34 -8.40 1.23 -6.67
N ASP A 35 -8.76 0.14 -7.34
CA ASP A 35 -9.68 0.16 -8.49
C ASP A 35 -11.08 0.69 -8.15
N ASN A 36 -11.44 0.68 -6.86
CA ASN A 36 -12.70 1.22 -6.35
C ASN A 36 -12.64 2.73 -6.03
N GLY A 37 -11.56 3.43 -6.42
CA GLY A 37 -11.39 4.87 -6.22
C GLY A 37 -10.88 5.26 -4.83
N GLN A 38 -10.57 4.29 -3.96
CA GLN A 38 -9.96 4.56 -2.67
C GLN A 38 -8.44 4.75 -2.80
N PHE A 39 -7.86 5.52 -1.88
CA PHE A 39 -6.43 5.73 -1.82
C PHE A 39 -5.87 5.21 -0.49
N LEU A 40 -4.97 4.24 -0.56
CA LEU A 40 -4.17 3.83 0.59
C LEU A 40 -3.20 4.95 0.94
N VAL A 41 -3.22 5.34 2.21
CA VAL A 41 -2.32 6.34 2.79
C VAL A 41 -1.47 5.65 3.84
N SER A 42 -0.16 5.94 3.84
CA SER A 42 0.74 5.39 4.84
C SER A 42 0.28 5.73 6.26
N THR A 43 0.57 4.83 7.20
CA THR A 43 0.21 4.96 8.62
C THR A 43 0.59 6.34 9.17
N GLN A 44 1.85 6.74 8.98
CA GLN A 44 2.38 8.01 9.47
C GLN A 44 1.68 9.21 8.82
N ARG A 45 1.52 9.21 7.49
CA ARG A 45 0.90 10.34 6.78
C ARG A 45 -0.57 10.50 7.15
N PHE A 46 -1.29 9.41 7.35
CA PHE A 46 -2.68 9.47 7.79
C PHE A 46 -2.77 10.08 9.20
N ASP A 47 -1.88 9.69 10.11
CA ASP A 47 -1.83 10.24 11.48
C ASP A 47 -1.44 11.72 11.49
N GLU A 48 -0.60 12.17 10.55
CA GLU A 48 -0.31 13.58 10.34
C GLU A 48 -1.53 14.34 9.81
N LEU A 49 -2.28 13.77 8.86
CA LEU A 49 -3.50 14.38 8.33
C LEU A 49 -4.58 14.54 9.40
N LEU A 50 -4.69 13.60 10.35
CA LEU A 50 -5.63 13.70 11.47
C LEU A 50 -5.37 14.90 12.40
N LYS A 51 -4.21 15.56 12.30
CA LYS A 51 -3.93 16.80 13.05
C LYS A 51 -4.65 18.02 12.44
N SER A 52 -5.00 17.95 11.15
CA SER A 52 -5.59 19.07 10.39
C SER A 52 -6.99 18.77 9.86
N TYR A 53 -7.36 17.50 9.77
CA TYR A 53 -8.64 17.03 9.23
C TYR A 53 -9.30 16.06 10.21
N THR A 54 -10.65 16.03 10.21
CA THR A 54 -11.38 14.99 10.93
C THR A 54 -11.36 13.68 10.14
N LYS A 55 -11.62 12.57 10.83
CA LYS A 55 -11.70 11.26 10.19
C LYS A 55 -12.77 11.25 9.09
N GLU A 56 -13.92 11.85 9.32
CA GLU A 56 -15.04 11.91 8.38
C GLU A 56 -14.66 12.66 7.10
N GLN A 57 -13.85 13.72 7.20
CA GLN A 57 -13.33 14.44 6.03
C GLN A 57 -12.39 13.58 5.21
N LEU A 58 -11.51 12.81 5.88
CA LEU A 58 -10.60 11.88 5.19
C LEU A 58 -11.37 10.71 4.55
N ASP A 59 -12.43 10.22 5.21
CA ASP A 59 -13.31 9.19 4.67
C ASP A 59 -14.05 9.70 3.43
N GLN A 60 -14.51 10.96 3.41
CA GLN A 60 -15.11 11.60 2.22
C GLN A 60 -14.13 11.74 1.04
N LEU A 61 -12.83 11.83 1.32
CA LEU A 61 -11.76 11.81 0.32
C LEU A 61 -11.39 10.38 -0.11
N ASN A 62 -12.07 9.36 0.41
CA ASN A 62 -11.78 7.94 0.21
C ASN A 62 -10.34 7.54 0.61
N PHE A 63 -9.79 8.22 1.61
CA PHE A 63 -8.46 7.88 2.14
C PHE A 63 -8.58 6.76 3.16
N ILE A 64 -7.79 5.71 2.97
CA ILE A 64 -7.73 4.58 3.87
C ILE A 64 -6.33 4.51 4.49
N ARG A 65 -6.29 4.55 5.82
CA ARG A 65 -5.06 4.31 6.57
C ARG A 65 -4.57 2.87 6.40
N VAL A 66 -3.31 2.70 6.00
CA VAL A 66 -2.63 1.41 6.06
C VAL A 66 -2.34 1.01 7.51
N HIS A 67 -2.56 -0.26 7.85
CA HIS A 67 -2.28 -0.79 9.19
C HIS A 67 -0.78 -0.80 9.47
N GLU A 68 -0.38 -0.49 10.70
CA GLU A 68 1.04 -0.40 11.10
C GLU A 68 1.78 -1.73 10.96
N ASP A 69 1.09 -2.85 11.21
CA ASP A 69 1.62 -4.21 11.05
C ASP A 69 1.58 -4.74 9.61
N PHE A 70 1.08 -3.96 8.64
CA PHE A 70 1.10 -4.41 7.25
C PHE A 70 2.56 -4.60 6.78
N ARG A 71 2.85 -5.80 6.26
CA ARG A 71 4.16 -6.17 5.71
C ARG A 71 3.97 -6.73 4.31
N VAL A 72 4.96 -6.49 3.46
CA VAL A 72 5.06 -7.12 2.14
C VAL A 72 6.35 -7.92 2.09
N ILE A 73 6.25 -9.18 1.67
CA ILE A 73 7.39 -10.06 1.47
C ILE A 73 7.41 -10.43 0.00
N ALA A 74 8.53 -10.14 -0.66
CA ALA A 74 8.78 -10.48 -2.05
C ALA A 74 9.72 -11.68 -2.12
N LEU A 75 9.26 -12.76 -2.76
CA LEU A 75 10.05 -13.95 -3.05
C LEU A 75 10.38 -13.96 -4.54
N THR A 76 11.64 -14.24 -4.84
CA THR A 76 12.16 -14.31 -6.19
C THR A 76 13.22 -15.39 -6.27
N LEU A 77 13.33 -16.02 -7.43
CA LEU A 77 14.44 -16.93 -7.71
C LEU A 77 15.70 -16.12 -8.06
N PRO A 78 16.89 -16.57 -7.62
CA PRO A 78 18.15 -15.99 -8.08
C PRO A 78 18.22 -16.07 -9.61
N GLN A 79 18.58 -14.96 -10.26
CA GLN A 79 18.91 -14.99 -11.68
C GLN A 79 20.32 -15.59 -11.81
N LEU A 80 20.40 -16.81 -12.34
CA LEU A 80 21.65 -17.47 -12.74
C LEU A 80 22.17 -16.89 -14.06
#